data_AF-A0A831LHR9-F1
#
_entry.id   AF-A0A831LHR9-F1
#
_cell.length_a   1.000
_cell.length_b   1.000
_cell.length_c   1.000
_cell.angle_alpha   90.00
_cell.angle_beta   90.00
_cell.angle_gamma   90.00
#
_symmetry.space_group_name_H-M   'P 1'
#
loop_
_entity.id
_entity.type
_entity.pdbx_description
1 polymer ?
#
loop_
_entity_poly.entity_id
_entity_poly.type
_entity_poly.pdbx_seq_one_letter_code
_entity_poly.pdbx_strand_id
1 'polypeptide(L)'
;NHNVRYKGELYHVQTEDGGLKKPQIITHLYRAGSILSSKRVSYADIARVENLARVVEELMKEQHKEMLRRLKNGDFDGVILERFGESSSPSAQSPSEDESPTPPSPETTPRAVEVRREPVMPARETAAPAEDEKPSEARSPKDLSLDDLVLSYLTGGKDD
;
A
#
# COMPACT_ATOMS: atom_id res chain seq x y z
N ASN A 1 11.83 0.31 0.16
CA ASN A 1 11.21 1.20 1.17
C ASN A 1 12.28 1.58 2.18
N HIS A 2 12.53 2.87 2.42
CA HIS A 2 13.66 3.29 3.27
C HIS A 2 13.35 4.54 4.09
N ASN A 3 13.83 4.54 5.34
CA ASN A 3 13.88 5.73 6.20
C ASN A 3 15.26 6.40 6.08
N VAL A 4 15.29 7.71 5.85
CA VAL A 4 16.52 8.47 5.68
C VAL A 4 16.46 9.75 6.51
N ARG A 5 17.56 10.06 7.22
CA ARG A 5 17.69 11.31 7.95
C ARG A 5 18.30 12.40 7.07
N TYR A 6 17.69 13.57 7.07
CA TYR A 6 18.19 14.75 6.36
C TYR A 6 17.91 16.00 7.21
N LYS A 7 18.92 16.85 7.43
CA LYS A 7 18.83 18.07 8.26
C LYS A 7 18.20 17.86 9.66
N GLY A 8 18.48 16.72 10.29
CA GLY A 8 17.97 16.40 11.63
C GLY A 8 16.56 15.79 11.65
N GLU A 9 15.93 15.63 10.49
CA GLU A 9 14.56 15.09 10.38
C GLU A 9 14.52 13.74 9.69
N LEU A 10 13.45 12.97 9.97
CA LEU A 10 13.21 11.66 9.39
C LEU A 10 12.28 11.75 8.17
N TYR A 11 12.76 11.23 7.05
CA TYR A 11 12.02 11.11 5.81
C TYR A 11 11.82 9.64 5.47
N HIS A 12 10.70 9.33 4.84
CA HIS A 12 10.39 8.00 4.33
C HIS A 12 10.27 8.04 2.82
N VAL A 13 10.96 7.13 2.13
CA VAL A 13 10.86 6.97 0.69
C VAL A 13 10.28 5.61 0.35
N GLN A 14 9.11 5.63 -0.26
CA GLN A 14 8.37 4.44 -0.70
C GLN A 14 8.27 4.45 -2.22
N THR A 15 8.51 3.30 -2.83
CA THR A 15 8.40 3.12 -4.28
C THR A 15 7.51 1.92 -4.54
N GLU A 16 6.52 2.10 -5.41
CA GLU A 16 5.46 1.14 -5.70
C GLU A 16 5.28 0.99 -7.21
N ASP A 17 4.93 -0.21 -7.66
CA ASP A 17 4.55 -0.48 -9.04
C ASP A 17 3.03 -0.63 -9.16
N GLY A 18 2.46 -0.08 -10.24
CA GLY A 18 1.04 -0.22 -10.56
C GLY A 18 0.71 -1.51 -11.35
N GLY A 19 1.70 -2.38 -11.55
CA GLY A 19 1.58 -3.62 -12.33
C GLY A 19 1.20 -3.41 -13.80
N LEU A 20 0.72 -4.48 -14.44
CA LEU A 20 0.33 -4.45 -15.86
C LEU A 20 -0.97 -3.68 -16.12
N LYS A 21 -1.84 -3.55 -15.11
CA LYS A 21 -3.10 -2.80 -15.23
C LYS A 21 -2.85 -1.30 -15.32
N LYS A 22 -1.84 -0.81 -14.60
CA LYS A 22 -1.41 0.60 -14.60
C LYS A 22 0.12 0.60 -14.67
N PRO A 23 0.73 0.56 -15.87
CA PRO A 23 2.17 0.41 -16.05
C PRO A 23 2.92 1.70 -15.66
N GLN A 24 2.94 2.00 -14.37
CA GLN A 24 3.57 3.16 -13.78
C GLN A 24 4.27 2.79 -12.48
N ILE A 25 5.41 3.42 -12.24
CA ILE A 25 6.12 3.37 -10.96
C ILE A 25 5.90 4.70 -10.25
N ILE A 26 5.46 4.61 -9.00
CA ILE A 26 5.19 5.77 -8.17
C ILE A 26 6.18 5.76 -7.02
N THR A 27 6.86 6.88 -6.79
CA THR A 27 7.72 7.07 -5.63
C THR A 27 7.21 8.24 -4.81
N HIS A 28 6.94 7.98 -3.55
CA HIS A 28 6.48 8.96 -2.57
C HIS A 28 7.59 9.27 -1.59
N LEU A 29 7.79 10.57 -1.33
CA LEU A 29 8.63 11.09 -0.27
C LEU A 29 7.74 11.64 0.83
N TYR A 30 7.85 11.08 2.03
CA TYR A 30 7.10 11.51 3.19
C TYR A 30 7.99 12.18 4.23
N ARG A 31 7.37 13.06 5.01
CA ARG A 31 7.90 13.66 6.23
C ARG A 31 6.79 13.69 7.27
N ALA A 32 7.02 13.11 8.45
CA ALA A 32 6.05 13.08 9.54
C ALA A 32 4.62 12.67 9.12
N GLY A 33 4.49 11.68 8.23
CA GLY A 33 3.21 11.19 7.70
C GLY A 33 2.60 12.01 6.56
N SER A 34 3.18 13.15 6.19
CA SER A 34 2.72 13.98 5.06
C SER A 34 3.55 13.73 3.80
N ILE A 35 2.89 13.68 2.64
CA ILE A 35 3.58 13.58 1.34
C ILE A 35 4.20 14.93 0.99
N LEU A 36 5.53 14.95 0.86
CA LEU A 36 6.29 16.12 0.44
C LEU A 36 6.40 16.20 -1.08
N SER A 37 6.60 15.05 -1.74
CA SER A 37 6.69 14.97 -3.20
C SER A 37 6.35 13.57 -3.69
N SER A 38 5.77 13.50 -4.89
CA SER A 38 5.45 12.26 -5.60
C SER A 38 6.05 12.32 -6.99
N LYS A 39 6.80 11.28 -7.38
CA LYS A 39 7.28 11.09 -8.76
C LYS A 39 6.55 9.91 -9.38
N ARG A 40 6.04 10.08 -10.59
CA ARG A 40 5.38 9.03 -11.38
C ARG A 40 6.11 8.86 -12.70
N VAL A 41 6.41 7.62 -13.08
CA VAL A 41 7.05 7.27 -14.35
C VAL A 41 6.26 6.14 -15.00
N SER A 42 5.78 6.37 -16.22
CA SER A 42 5.13 5.33 -17.02
C SER A 42 6.18 4.45 -17.68
N TYR A 43 5.92 3.14 -17.74
CA TYR A 43 6.71 2.17 -18.49
C TYR A 43 5.85 1.45 -19.56
N ALA A 44 4.73 2.04 -19.95
CA ALA A 44 3.82 1.48 -20.95
C ALA A 44 4.53 1.15 -22.29
N ASP A 45 5.51 1.96 -22.68
CA ASP A 45 6.25 1.82 -23.94
C ASP A 45 7.14 0.57 -23.98
N ILE A 46 7.63 0.12 -22.82
CA ILE A 46 8.53 -1.02 -22.66
C ILE A 46 7.80 -2.27 -22.13
N ALA A 47 6.47 -2.20 -21.98
CA ALA A 47 5.65 -3.30 -21.46
C ALA A 47 5.65 -4.57 -22.33
N ARG A 48 6.09 -4.49 -23.59
CA ARG A 48 6.11 -5.61 -24.55
C ARG A 48 7.42 -6.41 -24.56
N VAL A 49 8.39 -6.05 -23.73
CA VAL A 49 9.71 -6.70 -23.67
C VAL A 49 9.62 -7.98 -22.83
N GLU A 50 10.28 -9.05 -23.28
CA GLU A 50 10.29 -10.37 -22.60
C GLU A 50 10.87 -10.34 -21.17
N ASN A 51 11.57 -9.26 -20.80
CA ASN A 51 12.22 -9.08 -19.49
C ASN A 51 11.59 -7.94 -18.66
N LEU A 52 10.30 -7.65 -18.84
CA LEU A 52 9.64 -6.52 -18.19
C LEU A 52 9.85 -6.47 -16.67
N ALA A 53 9.71 -7.61 -15.97
CA ALA A 53 9.85 -7.65 -14.52
C ALA A 53 11.21 -7.13 -14.04
N ARG A 54 12.29 -7.54 -14.70
CA ARG A 54 13.65 -7.10 -14.39
C ARG A 54 13.83 -5.61 -14.70
N VAL A 55 13.26 -5.13 -15.81
CA VAL A 55 13.36 -3.72 -16.20
C VAL A 55 12.59 -2.83 -15.23
N VAL A 56 11.40 -3.24 -14.80
CA VAL A 56 10.60 -2.55 -13.78
C VAL A 56 11.36 -2.49 -12.46
N GLU A 57 11.95 -3.60 -12.02
CA GLU A 57 12.74 -3.63 -10.78
C GLU A 57 13.91 -2.64 -10.81
N GLU A 58 14.67 -2.61 -11.91
CA GLU A 58 15.78 -1.66 -12.07
C GLU A 58 15.29 -0.21 -12.13
N LEU A 59 14.18 0.06 -12.82
CA LEU A 59 13.57 1.39 -12.89
C LEU A 59 13.06 1.84 -11.51
N MET A 60 12.50 0.93 -10.71
CA MET A 60 12.10 1.21 -9.32
C MET A 60 13.32 1.61 -8.48
N LYS A 61 14.43 0.85 -8.57
CA LYS A 61 15.68 1.16 -7.85
C LYS A 61 16.26 2.51 -8.27
N GLU A 62 16.27 2.78 -9.58
CA GLU A 62 16.78 4.03 -10.14
C GLU A 62 15.96 5.22 -9.64
N GLN A 63 14.63 5.17 -9.77
CA GLN A 63 13.73 6.23 -9.31
C GLN A 63 13.84 6.45 -7.80
N HIS A 64 13.94 5.37 -7.02
CA HIS A 64 14.13 5.45 -5.58
C HIS A 64 15.45 6.16 -5.21
N LYS A 65 16.56 5.77 -5.85
CA LYS A 65 17.87 6.37 -5.64
C LYS A 65 17.92 7.83 -6.07
N GLU A 66 17.26 8.17 -7.17
CA GLU A 66 17.12 9.54 -7.64
C GLU A 66 16.38 10.39 -6.59
N MET A 67 15.27 9.90 -6.04
CA MET A 67 14.52 10.60 -5.00
C MET A 67 15.39 10.89 -3.77
N LEU A 68 16.17 9.90 -3.33
CA LEU A 68 17.14 10.07 -2.24
C LEU A 68 18.21 11.11 -2.55
N ARG A 69 18.69 11.16 -3.80
CA ARG A 69 19.69 12.15 -4.23
C ARG A 69 19.09 13.55 -4.21
N ARG A 70 17.89 13.74 -4.74
CA ARG A 70 17.18 15.03 -4.71
C ARG A 70 16.93 15.53 -3.29
N LEU A 71 16.56 14.61 -2.39
CA LEU A 71 16.45 14.93 -0.97
C LEU A 71 17.79 15.42 -0.40
N LYS A 72 18.89 14.72 -0.66
CA LYS A 72 20.22 15.13 -0.18
C LYS A 72 20.72 16.42 -0.80
N ASN A 73 20.37 16.69 -2.05
CA ASN A 73 20.71 17.92 -2.75
C ASN A 73 19.94 19.15 -2.23
N GLY A 74 18.87 18.96 -1.45
CA GLY A 74 18.03 20.04 -0.96
C GLY A 74 17.00 20.54 -1.96
N ASP A 75 16.69 19.78 -3.02
CA ASP A 75 15.65 20.13 -4.01
C ASP A 75 14.27 20.40 -3.37
N PHE A 76 14.01 19.80 -2.20
CA PHE A 76 12.74 19.94 -1.49
C PHE A 76 12.80 20.95 -0.34
N ASP A 77 13.94 21.60 -0.09
CA ASP A 77 14.12 22.53 1.03
C ASP A 77 13.12 23.68 1.01
N GLY A 78 12.82 24.23 -0.17
CA GLY A 78 11.82 25.30 -0.30
C GLY A 78 10.42 24.84 0.13
N VAL A 79 10.00 23.65 -0.31
CA VAL A 79 8.68 23.08 0.04
C VAL A 79 8.63 22.69 1.51
N ILE A 80 9.74 22.19 2.06
CA ILE A 80 9.92 21.87 3.48
C ILE A 80 9.74 23.13 4.33
N LEU A 81 10.37 24.23 3.92
CA LEU A 81 10.31 25.51 4.64
C LEU A 81 8.92 26.13 4.56
N GLU A 82 8.27 26.14 3.39
CA GLU A 82 6.92 26.68 3.23
C GLU A 82 5.87 25.92 4.05
N ARG A 83 5.92 24.57 4.04
CA ARG A 83 4.88 23.77 4.69
C ARG A 83 5.10 23.55 6.18
N PHE A 84 6.34 23.60 6.67
CA PHE A 84 6.66 23.20 8.04
C PHE A 84 7.52 24.20 8.81
N GLY A 85 7.96 25.30 8.19
CA GLY A 85 8.77 26.33 8.82
C GLY A 85 10.16 25.89 9.25
N GLU A 86 10.96 26.84 9.76
CA GLU A 86 12.34 26.62 10.23
C GLU A 86 12.41 25.88 11.58
N SER A 87 11.25 25.58 12.16
CA SER A 87 11.09 25.03 13.52
C SER A 87 10.66 23.58 13.49
N SER A 88 11.40 22.71 12.82
CA SER A 88 11.21 21.27 12.97
C SER A 88 12.18 20.72 14.00
N SER A 89 11.86 20.94 15.27
CA SER A 89 12.45 20.16 16.36
C SER A 89 12.03 18.70 16.21
N PRO A 90 12.93 17.73 16.44
CA PRO A 90 12.61 16.32 16.29
C PRO A 90 11.72 15.90 17.47
N SER A 91 10.39 16.01 17.31
CA SER A 91 9.47 15.27 18.16
C SER A 91 9.60 13.81 17.76
N ALA A 92 10.37 13.07 18.54
CA ALA A 92 10.52 11.63 18.46
C ALA A 92 9.14 10.97 18.45
N GLN A 93 8.63 10.65 17.26
CA GLN A 93 7.65 9.60 17.12
C GLN A 93 8.43 8.30 17.22
N SER A 94 8.56 7.84 18.46
CA SER A 94 8.90 6.46 18.79
C SER A 94 7.99 5.55 17.96
N PRO A 95 8.51 4.51 17.29
CA PRO A 95 7.64 3.42 16.88
C PRO A 95 7.07 2.84 18.18
N SER A 96 5.75 2.98 18.38
CA SER A 96 5.02 2.15 19.33
C SER A 96 5.08 0.73 18.81
N GLU A 97 6.19 0.05 19.11
CA GLU A 97 6.24 -1.40 19.26
C GLU A 97 5.60 -1.70 20.62
N ASP A 98 4.27 -1.54 20.69
CA ASP A 98 3.46 -2.15 21.74
C ASP A 98 2.75 -3.33 21.09
N GLU A 99 3.38 -4.50 21.17
CA GLU A 99 2.69 -5.74 21.55
C GLU A 99 3.75 -6.80 21.86
N SER A 100 4.15 -6.82 23.12
CA SER A 100 4.41 -8.05 23.86
C SER A 100 3.38 -8.08 24.99
N PRO A 101 2.91 -9.22 25.54
CA PRO A 101 3.42 -10.58 25.40
C PRO A 101 2.33 -11.68 25.18
N THR A 102 2.77 -12.90 24.90
CA THR A 102 2.08 -14.21 25.07
C THR A 102 0.63 -14.26 25.60
N PRO A 103 -0.17 -15.18 25.03
CA PRO A 103 -0.98 -16.09 25.83
C PRO A 103 -0.46 -17.54 25.79
N PRO A 104 -0.75 -18.32 26.84
CA PRO A 104 -0.08 -19.58 27.17
C PRO A 104 -0.57 -20.78 26.35
N SER A 105 0.34 -21.73 26.18
CA SER A 105 0.05 -23.12 25.91
C SER A 105 -0.95 -23.69 26.93
N PRO A 106 -1.92 -24.50 26.48
CA PRO A 106 -2.19 -25.72 27.23
C PRO A 106 -1.98 -26.94 26.33
N GLU A 107 -0.84 -27.61 26.55
CA GLU A 107 -0.69 -29.01 26.22
C GLU A 107 -1.58 -29.82 27.18
N THR A 108 -2.57 -30.54 26.64
CA THR A 108 -3.14 -31.71 27.28
C THR A 108 -3.76 -32.63 26.23
N THR A 109 -2.97 -33.61 25.79
CA THR A 109 -3.42 -34.89 25.25
C THR A 109 -4.34 -35.64 26.23
N PRO A 110 -4.94 -36.80 25.89
CA PRO A 110 -5.60 -37.23 24.66
C PRO A 110 -7.01 -37.80 24.97
N ARG A 111 -7.94 -37.82 24.01
CA ARG A 111 -9.05 -38.79 24.08
C ARG A 111 -9.51 -39.23 22.70
N ALA A 112 -9.05 -40.42 22.34
CA ALA A 112 -9.66 -41.25 21.33
C ALA A 112 -11.14 -41.48 21.66
N VAL A 113 -12.02 -41.24 20.69
CA VAL A 113 -13.15 -42.12 20.43
C VAL A 113 -13.33 -42.20 18.92
N GLU A 114 -12.79 -43.28 18.38
CA GLU A 114 -13.17 -43.86 17.11
C GLU A 114 -14.66 -44.21 17.15
N VAL A 115 -15.48 -43.60 16.29
CA VAL A 115 -16.75 -44.19 15.86
C VAL A 115 -16.80 -44.11 14.34
N ARG A 116 -16.21 -45.13 13.72
CA ARG A 116 -16.58 -45.61 12.39
C ARG A 116 -18.10 -45.77 12.33
N ARG A 117 -18.75 -45.16 11.33
CA ARG A 117 -19.87 -45.75 10.56
C ARG A 117 -19.96 -45.10 9.17
N GLU A 118 -19.28 -45.70 8.20
CA GLU A 118 -19.82 -45.86 6.84
C GLU A 118 -20.60 -47.19 6.80
N PRO A 119 -21.39 -47.51 5.76
CA PRO A 119 -21.87 -46.70 4.64
C PRO A 119 -23.41 -46.81 4.48
N VAL A 120 -23.99 -46.19 3.46
CA VAL A 120 -24.94 -46.78 2.48
C VAL A 120 -25.44 -45.64 1.59
N MET A 121 -24.95 -45.62 0.35
CA MET A 121 -25.65 -45.01 -0.78
C MET A 121 -26.80 -45.94 -1.21
N PRO A 122 -27.83 -45.46 -1.92
CA PRO A 122 -27.69 -45.53 -3.36
C PRO A 122 -28.21 -44.30 -4.13
N ALA A 123 -27.45 -44.01 -5.18
CA ALA A 123 -27.82 -43.45 -6.48
C ALA A 123 -29.25 -42.90 -6.67
N ARG A 124 -29.31 -41.63 -7.08
CA ARG A 124 -30.04 -41.29 -8.30
C ARG A 124 -29.24 -40.27 -9.12
N GLU A 125 -28.60 -40.82 -10.14
CA GLU A 125 -28.08 -40.12 -11.30
C GLU A 125 -29.25 -39.52 -12.08
N THR A 126 -29.24 -38.19 -12.26
CA THR A 126 -29.87 -37.52 -13.40
C THR A 126 -28.93 -36.43 -13.86
N ALA A 127 -28.69 -36.44 -15.16
CA ALA A 127 -27.73 -35.67 -15.91
C ALA A 127 -27.96 -34.15 -15.90
N ALA A 128 -26.89 -33.45 -16.28
CA ALA A 128 -26.72 -32.00 -16.51
C ALA A 128 -27.61 -31.44 -17.66
N PRO A 129 -27.40 -30.22 -18.22
CA PRO A 129 -26.57 -29.05 -17.84
C PRO A 129 -27.32 -27.69 -17.98
N ALA A 130 -26.57 -26.58 -17.83
CA ALA A 130 -26.84 -25.22 -18.31
C ALA A 130 -27.92 -24.40 -17.58
N GLU A 131 -27.97 -23.08 -17.59
CA GLU A 131 -27.05 -21.91 -17.65
C GLU A 131 -27.99 -20.73 -17.22
N ASP A 132 -27.41 -19.60 -16.83
CA ASP A 132 -28.08 -18.29 -16.66
C ASP A 132 -29.08 -18.09 -15.50
N GLU A 133 -28.66 -17.39 -14.44
CA GLU A 133 -28.85 -15.93 -14.37
C GLU A 133 -28.20 -15.34 -13.10
N LYS A 134 -27.43 -14.27 -13.31
CA LYS A 134 -27.04 -13.17 -12.41
C LYS A 134 -26.75 -13.47 -10.93
N PRO A 135 -25.61 -12.92 -10.47
CA PRO A 135 -25.75 -12.05 -9.30
C PRO A 135 -25.06 -10.70 -9.47
N SER A 136 -25.71 -9.71 -8.84
CA SER A 136 -25.08 -8.52 -8.28
C SER A 136 -24.85 -7.34 -9.22
N GLU A 137 -25.93 -6.63 -9.54
CA GLU A 137 -25.88 -5.17 -9.64
C GLU A 137 -26.60 -4.55 -8.44
N ALA A 138 -26.05 -4.78 -7.25
CA ALA A 138 -26.34 -3.95 -6.09
C ALA A 138 -25.23 -2.90 -5.99
N ARG A 139 -25.45 -1.78 -6.68
CA ARG A 139 -24.67 -0.55 -6.47
C ARG A 139 -24.79 -0.14 -5.00
N SER A 140 -23.65 -0.07 -4.32
CA SER A 140 -23.47 0.56 -3.00
C SER A 140 -21.95 0.77 -2.79
N PRO A 141 -21.51 1.73 -1.96
CA PRO A 141 -21.70 3.17 -2.11
C PRO A 141 -20.35 3.93 -1.98
N LYS A 142 -20.24 5.11 -2.62
CA LYS A 142 -19.28 6.18 -2.25
C LYS A 142 -17.80 5.76 -2.08
N ASP A 143 -17.12 5.54 -3.21
CA ASP A 143 -15.67 5.69 -3.27
C ASP A 143 -15.37 7.20 -3.24
N LEU A 144 -15.43 7.81 -2.05
CA LEU A 144 -14.81 9.11 -1.82
C LEU A 144 -13.31 8.85 -1.89
N SER A 145 -12.75 9.04 -3.08
CA SER A 145 -11.31 9.03 -3.30
C SER A 145 -10.65 9.91 -2.25
N LEU A 146 -9.48 9.52 -1.78
CA LEU A 146 -8.67 10.31 -0.87
C LEU A 146 -8.38 11.71 -1.44
N ASP A 147 -8.40 11.85 -2.77
CA ASP A 147 -8.37 13.13 -3.46
C ASP A 147 -9.62 14.00 -3.17
N ASP A 148 -10.81 13.40 -3.02
CA ASP A 148 -12.08 14.09 -2.72
C ASP A 148 -12.14 14.51 -1.23
N LEU A 149 -11.59 13.69 -0.33
CA LEU A 149 -11.44 14.04 1.08
C LEU A 149 -10.42 15.19 1.28
N VAL A 150 -9.34 15.19 0.49
CA VAL A 150 -8.35 16.27 0.51
C VAL A 150 -8.91 17.55 -0.14
N LEU A 151 -9.68 17.44 -1.23
CA LEU A 151 -10.35 18.59 -1.85
C LEU A 151 -11.43 19.20 -0.94
N SER A 152 -12.22 18.39 -0.25
CA SER A 152 -13.25 18.89 0.68
C SER A 152 -12.66 19.63 1.88
N TYR A 153 -11.50 19.21 2.40
CA TYR A 153 -10.80 19.92 3.47
C TYR A 153 -10.15 21.23 2.99
N LEU A 154 -9.63 21.26 1.76
CA LEU A 154 -9.00 22.47 1.19
C LEU A 154 -10.03 23.51 0.74
N THR A 155 -11.25 23.09 0.41
CA THR A 155 -12.32 23.96 -0.11
C THR A 155 -13.37 24.30 0.95
N GLY A 156 -13.51 23.50 2.01
CA GLY A 156 -14.52 23.65 3.07
C GLY A 156 -14.21 24.69 4.15
N GLY A 157 -13.33 25.65 3.87
CA GLY A 157 -12.96 26.73 4.79
C GLY A 157 -13.55 28.09 4.44
N LYS A 158 -14.63 28.16 3.65
CA LYS A 158 -15.27 29.44 3.34
C LYS A 158 -16.74 29.29 2.99
N ASP A 159 -17.59 29.34 4.01
CA ASP A 159 -18.94 29.89 3.88
C ASP A 159 -19.31 30.59 5.20
N ASP A 160 -19.55 31.90 5.07
CA ASP A 160 -20.18 32.92 5.93
C ASP A 160 -20.04 32.89 7.48
#